data_AF-A0A2P6NYN3-F1
#
_entry.id   AF-A0A2P6NYN3-F1
#
_cell.length_a   1.000
_cell.length_b   1.000
_cell.length_c   1.000
_cell.angle_alpha   90.00
_cell.angle_beta   90.00
_cell.angle_gamma   90.00
#
_symmetry.space_group_name_H-M   'P 1'
#
loop_
_entity.id
_entity.type
_entity.pdbx_description
1 polymer ?
#
loop_
_entity_poly.entity_id
_entity_poly.type
_entity_poly.pdbx_seq_one_letter_code
_entity_poly.pdbx_strand_id
1 'polypeptide(L)'
;MSNAIPFQYENTPDLPRAPKELHAPSEDELSTMTPAQQRLAQLRAKASAARRKNHAEAVAEDARNKEDAHTRAEKARQEYKTKLEKEEEELKEQGLDPKKEKMLNTTAAEAEYQNAWKDRKKDESFGWGQFNTEKDYKVYHKRMKSAEKVFSQYDEAKDKTREEDFFPTAHNLNYGQGKTDTKEKVEFLLDEMGKARQKNREFSRKRIAPEGAYVNYINDRNKEFNRQVSKAYDKYTVEIRQNLERGTAI
;
A
#
# COMPACT_ATOMS: atom_id res chain seq x y z
N MET A 1 -59.00 13.26 43.55
CA MET A 1 -57.99 13.54 42.51
C MET A 1 -56.67 13.76 43.25
N SER A 2 -55.52 13.12 43.06
CA SER A 2 -55.04 12.01 42.23
C SER A 2 -53.62 11.76 42.77
N ASN A 3 -53.35 10.65 43.47
CA ASN A 3 -51.97 10.31 43.88
C ASN A 3 -51.24 9.72 42.67
N ALA A 4 -50.23 10.43 42.15
CA ALA A 4 -49.35 9.93 41.10
C ALA A 4 -47.92 9.83 41.65
N ILE A 5 -47.46 8.60 41.87
CA ILE A 5 -46.05 8.29 42.11
C ILE A 5 -45.39 8.17 40.72
N PRO A 6 -44.35 8.94 40.40
CA PRO A 6 -43.63 8.76 39.14
C PRO A 6 -42.73 7.52 39.23
N PHE A 7 -43.12 6.45 38.54
CA PHE A 7 -42.27 5.29 38.33
C PHE A 7 -41.24 5.63 37.24
N GLN A 8 -40.01 5.96 37.65
CA GLN A 8 -38.90 6.13 36.70
C GLN A 8 -38.28 4.77 36.42
N TYR A 9 -38.48 4.27 35.19
CA TYR A 9 -37.69 3.16 34.65
C TYR A 9 -36.31 3.71 34.23
N GLU A 10 -35.36 3.73 35.15
CA GLU A 10 -33.95 3.80 34.77
C GLU A 10 -33.53 2.41 34.29
N ASN A 11 -33.72 2.16 33.00
CA ASN A 11 -33.16 0.99 32.34
C ASN A 11 -31.72 1.31 31.92
N THR A 12 -30.85 1.52 32.91
CA THR A 12 -29.40 1.56 32.68
C THR A 12 -28.94 0.12 32.45
N PRO A 13 -28.34 -0.23 31.30
CA PRO A 13 -27.75 -1.55 31.13
C PRO A 13 -26.70 -1.75 32.23
N ASP A 14 -26.97 -2.70 33.11
CA ASP A 14 -26.11 -3.06 34.25
C ASP A 14 -24.75 -3.49 33.69
N LEU A 15 -23.81 -2.54 33.65
CA LEU A 15 -22.45 -2.82 33.22
C LEU A 15 -21.89 -3.87 34.18
N PRO A 16 -21.33 -4.99 33.69
CA PRO A 16 -20.88 -6.07 34.55
C PRO A 16 -19.85 -5.52 35.54
N ARG A 17 -20.21 -5.53 36.82
CA ARG A 17 -19.40 -5.04 37.92
C ARG A 17 -18.01 -5.67 37.84
N ALA A 18 -16.98 -4.85 37.64
CA ALA A 18 -15.60 -5.30 37.59
C ALA A 18 -15.29 -6.19 38.83
N PRO A 19 -14.62 -7.34 38.65
CA PRO A 19 -14.36 -8.25 39.75
C PRO A 19 -13.56 -7.52 40.84
N LYS A 20 -14.09 -7.48 42.07
CA LYS A 20 -13.40 -6.88 43.23
C LYS A 20 -11.97 -7.41 43.31
N GLU A 21 -11.01 -6.49 43.25
CA GLU A 21 -9.60 -6.81 43.29
C GLU A 21 -9.20 -7.27 44.70
N LEU A 22 -8.78 -8.53 44.81
CA LEU A 22 -8.13 -9.03 46.01
C LEU A 22 -6.63 -8.96 45.75
N HIS A 23 -5.96 -8.00 46.40
CA HIS A 23 -4.51 -7.86 46.36
C HIS A 23 -3.84 -9.11 46.94
N ALA A 24 -2.76 -9.58 46.32
CA ALA A 24 -1.96 -10.65 46.90
C ALA A 24 -1.27 -10.09 48.15
N PRO A 25 -1.41 -10.71 49.33
CA PRO A 25 -0.79 -10.20 50.55
C PRO A 25 0.73 -10.16 50.43
N SER A 26 1.34 -9.11 50.98
CA SER A 26 2.80 -8.94 51.00
C SER A 26 3.46 -9.92 51.98
N GLU A 27 4.78 -10.16 51.84
CA GLU A 27 5.49 -11.13 52.71
C GLU A 27 5.40 -10.77 54.20
N ASP A 28 5.35 -9.47 54.52
CA ASP A 28 5.15 -8.95 55.88
C ASP A 28 3.75 -9.30 56.43
N GLU A 29 2.71 -9.26 55.59
CA GLU A 29 1.33 -9.62 55.96
C GLU A 29 1.14 -11.13 56.13
N LEU A 30 1.88 -11.96 55.38
CA LEU A 30 1.87 -13.41 55.61
C LEU A 30 2.50 -13.76 56.96
N SER A 31 3.58 -13.07 57.37
CA SER A 31 4.33 -13.40 58.59
C SER A 31 3.52 -13.27 59.89
N THR A 32 2.51 -12.39 59.90
CA THR A 32 1.61 -12.15 61.03
C THR A 32 0.39 -13.08 61.06
N MET A 33 0.19 -13.87 60.01
CA MET A 33 -0.95 -14.76 59.84
C MET A 33 -0.65 -16.21 60.23
N THR A 34 -1.66 -16.91 60.73
CA THR A 34 -1.57 -18.35 60.97
C THR A 34 -1.34 -19.13 59.65
N PRO A 35 -0.72 -20.32 59.67
CA PRO A 35 -0.46 -21.11 58.46
C PRO A 35 -1.72 -21.40 57.62
N ALA A 36 -2.88 -21.56 58.28
CA ALA A 36 -4.16 -21.74 57.60
C ALA A 36 -4.63 -20.47 56.87
N GLN A 37 -4.41 -19.29 57.47
CA GLN A 37 -4.73 -17.99 56.87
C GLN A 37 -3.82 -17.68 55.67
N GLN A 38 -2.52 -17.99 55.76
CA GLN A 38 -1.57 -17.85 54.64
C GLN A 38 -2.00 -18.70 53.43
N ARG A 39 -2.35 -19.98 53.66
CA ARG A 39 -2.82 -20.88 52.60
C ARG A 39 -4.14 -20.39 51.97
N LEU A 40 -5.06 -19.88 52.78
CA LEU A 40 -6.32 -19.30 52.30
C LEU A 40 -6.07 -18.04 51.44
N ALA A 41 -5.14 -17.18 51.84
CA ALA A 41 -4.81 -15.97 51.10
C ALA A 41 -4.15 -16.29 49.75
N GLN A 42 -3.24 -17.26 49.70
CA GLN A 42 -2.68 -17.78 48.45
C GLN A 42 -3.75 -18.37 47.52
N LEU A 43 -4.72 -19.12 48.07
CA LEU A 43 -5.84 -19.66 47.30
C LEU A 43 -6.74 -18.55 46.74
N ARG A 44 -7.01 -17.50 47.53
CA ARG A 44 -7.77 -16.32 47.09
C ARG A 44 -7.04 -15.54 46.00
N ALA A 45 -5.73 -15.36 46.14
CA ALA A 45 -4.90 -14.71 45.12
C ALA A 45 -4.92 -15.51 43.80
N LYS A 46 -4.70 -16.84 43.87
CA LYS A 46 -4.80 -17.73 42.70
C LYS A 46 -6.19 -17.71 42.06
N ALA A 47 -7.25 -17.74 42.86
CA ALA A 47 -8.63 -17.65 42.36
C ALA A 47 -8.93 -16.30 41.69
N SER A 48 -8.42 -15.20 42.25
CA SER A 48 -8.56 -13.86 41.65
C SER A 48 -7.77 -13.73 40.34
N ALA A 49 -6.55 -14.27 40.28
CA ALA A 49 -5.74 -14.29 39.07
C ALA A 49 -6.39 -15.15 37.97
N ALA A 50 -6.96 -16.30 38.32
CA ALA A 50 -7.72 -17.13 37.39
C ALA A 50 -8.96 -16.40 36.85
N ARG A 51 -9.74 -15.74 37.71
CA ARG A 51 -10.89 -14.92 37.28
C ARG A 51 -10.48 -13.80 36.34
N ARG A 52 -9.36 -13.12 36.60
CA ARG A 52 -8.80 -12.07 35.73
C ARG A 52 -8.41 -12.62 34.37
N LYS A 53 -7.66 -13.72 34.32
CA LYS A 53 -7.26 -14.36 33.06
C LYS A 53 -8.47 -14.82 32.25
N ASN A 54 -9.45 -15.45 32.90
CA ASN A 54 -10.67 -15.89 32.23
C ASN A 54 -11.49 -14.71 31.70
N HIS A 55 -11.60 -13.62 32.46
CA HIS A 55 -12.31 -12.43 32.02
C HIS A 55 -11.58 -11.73 30.86
N ALA A 56 -10.26 -11.59 30.95
CA ALA A 56 -9.44 -11.02 29.88
C ALA A 56 -9.56 -11.84 28.58
N GLU A 57 -9.52 -13.18 28.68
CA GLU A 57 -9.70 -14.06 27.52
C GLU A 57 -11.12 -13.97 26.95
N ALA A 58 -12.16 -13.92 27.81
CA ALA A 58 -13.54 -13.75 27.36
C ALA A 58 -13.77 -12.41 26.65
N VAL A 59 -13.17 -11.32 27.14
CA VAL A 59 -13.20 -10.01 26.50
C VAL A 59 -12.43 -10.03 25.17
N ALA A 60 -11.27 -10.69 25.13
CA ALA A 60 -10.50 -10.84 23.90
C ALA A 60 -11.23 -11.70 22.85
N GLU A 61 -11.91 -12.76 23.28
CA GLU A 61 -12.72 -13.61 22.41
C GLU A 61 -13.94 -12.89 21.86
N ASP A 62 -14.66 -12.15 22.69
CA ASP A 62 -15.76 -11.28 22.27
C ASP A 62 -15.28 -10.18 21.29
N ALA A 63 -14.10 -9.60 21.54
CA ALA A 63 -13.47 -8.67 20.61
C ALA A 63 -13.13 -9.36 19.26
N ARG A 64 -12.56 -10.57 19.27
CA ARG A 64 -12.28 -11.35 18.05
C ARG A 64 -13.56 -11.72 17.29
N ASN A 65 -14.64 -12.01 18.00
CA ASN A 65 -15.93 -12.36 17.41
C ASN A 65 -16.65 -11.14 16.82
N LYS A 66 -16.49 -9.96 17.44
CA LYS A 66 -17.01 -8.67 16.95
C LYS A 66 -16.17 -8.05 15.83
N GLU A 67 -14.97 -8.56 15.59
CA GLU A 67 -14.12 -8.07 14.49
C GLU A 67 -14.62 -8.52 13.13
N ASP A 68 -14.86 -7.54 12.26
CA ASP A 68 -15.17 -7.76 10.86
C ASP A 68 -14.04 -8.48 10.11
N ALA A 69 -14.39 -9.21 9.06
CA ALA A 69 -13.40 -9.90 8.22
C ALA A 69 -12.34 -8.95 7.63
N HIS A 70 -12.71 -7.71 7.32
CA HIS A 70 -11.80 -6.69 6.78
C HIS A 70 -10.74 -6.27 7.81
N THR A 71 -11.16 -5.94 9.03
CA THR A 71 -10.24 -5.48 10.08
C THR A 71 -9.30 -6.61 10.51
N ARG A 72 -9.79 -7.85 10.58
CA ARG A 72 -8.95 -9.04 10.81
C ARG A 72 -7.90 -9.23 9.71
N ALA A 73 -8.30 -9.05 8.44
CA ALA A 73 -7.37 -9.14 7.33
C ALA A 73 -6.33 -8.01 7.33
N GLU A 74 -6.70 -6.79 7.73
CA GLU A 74 -5.75 -5.68 7.88
C GLU A 74 -4.74 -5.92 9.00
N LYS A 75 -5.20 -6.40 10.18
CA LYS A 75 -4.30 -6.77 11.29
C LYS A 75 -3.31 -7.85 10.86
N ALA A 76 -3.79 -8.93 10.23
CA ALA A 76 -2.92 -9.99 9.72
C ALA A 76 -1.88 -9.46 8.70
N ARG A 77 -2.25 -8.50 7.85
CA ARG A 77 -1.32 -7.83 6.93
C ARG A 77 -0.28 -6.97 7.67
N GLN A 78 -0.68 -6.26 8.73
CA GLN A 78 0.23 -5.46 9.55
C GLN A 78 1.20 -6.36 10.34
N GLU A 79 0.72 -7.44 10.94
CA GLU A 79 1.53 -8.44 11.63
C GLU A 79 2.54 -9.09 10.66
N TYR A 80 2.12 -9.47 9.46
CA TYR A 80 3.01 -9.99 8.44
C TYR A 80 4.10 -8.99 8.04
N LYS A 81 3.74 -7.71 7.86
CA LYS A 81 4.72 -6.64 7.55
C LYS A 81 5.73 -6.44 8.67
N THR A 82 5.27 -6.33 9.91
CA THR A 82 6.15 -6.17 11.07
C THR A 82 7.07 -7.36 11.27
N LYS A 83 6.59 -8.58 10.97
CA LYS A 83 7.44 -9.78 10.97
C LYS A 83 8.53 -9.71 9.91
N LEU A 84 8.18 -9.35 8.66
CA LEU A 84 9.16 -9.18 7.59
C LEU A 84 10.19 -8.10 7.92
N GLU A 85 9.76 -6.98 8.49
CA GLU A 85 10.67 -5.89 8.89
C GLU A 85 11.66 -6.36 9.96
N LYS A 86 11.20 -7.11 10.96
CA LYS A 86 12.07 -7.72 11.98
C LYS A 86 13.07 -8.71 11.39
N GLU A 87 12.64 -9.59 10.50
CA GLU A 87 13.54 -10.53 9.80
C GLU A 87 14.59 -9.77 8.96
N GLU A 88 14.21 -8.68 8.30
CA GLU A 88 15.16 -7.83 7.56
C GLU A 88 16.14 -7.09 8.49
N GLU A 89 15.70 -6.67 9.68
CA GLU A 89 16.56 -6.04 10.70
C GLU A 89 17.55 -7.05 11.29
N GLU A 90 17.09 -8.24 11.66
CA GLU A 90 17.95 -9.33 12.16
C GLU A 90 19.03 -9.72 11.13
N LEU A 91 18.67 -9.81 9.85
CA LEU A 91 19.63 -10.08 8.78
C LEU A 91 20.67 -8.95 8.64
N LYS A 92 20.26 -7.69 8.79
CA LYS A 92 21.18 -6.54 8.77
C LYS A 92 22.09 -6.52 9.99
N GLU A 93 21.59 -6.87 11.17
CA GLU A 93 22.39 -6.99 12.40
C GLU A 93 23.45 -8.10 12.28
N GLN A 94 23.11 -9.20 11.60
CA GLN A 94 24.05 -10.26 11.25
C GLN A 94 25.03 -9.86 10.12
N GLY A 95 24.88 -8.68 9.54
CA GLY A 95 25.73 -8.16 8.45
C GLY A 95 25.43 -8.77 7.07
N LEU A 96 24.32 -9.49 6.91
CA LEU A 96 23.86 -10.00 5.63
C LEU A 96 22.98 -8.98 4.89
N ASP A 97 23.04 -9.00 3.56
CA ASP A 97 22.14 -8.20 2.72
C ASP A 97 20.79 -8.93 2.57
N PRO A 98 19.67 -8.38 3.09
CA PRO A 98 18.38 -9.06 3.08
C PRO A 98 17.90 -9.44 1.68
N LYS A 99 18.25 -8.65 0.66
CA LYS A 99 17.84 -8.94 -0.71
C LYS A 99 18.57 -10.16 -1.27
N LYS A 100 19.86 -10.30 -0.97
CA LYS A 100 20.66 -11.44 -1.44
C LYS A 100 20.23 -12.71 -0.74
N GLU A 101 20.03 -12.65 0.57
CA GLU A 101 19.58 -13.80 1.36
C GLU A 101 18.21 -14.30 0.90
N LYS A 102 17.29 -13.37 0.64
CA LYS A 102 15.98 -13.72 0.05
C LYS A 102 16.12 -14.40 -1.31
N MET A 103 16.98 -13.90 -2.20
CA MET A 103 17.21 -14.54 -3.51
C MET A 103 17.85 -15.92 -3.39
N LEU A 104 18.70 -16.15 -2.38
CA LEU A 104 19.31 -17.45 -2.12
C LEU A 104 18.29 -18.46 -1.58
N ASN A 105 17.39 -18.01 -0.71
CA ASN A 105 16.40 -18.88 -0.06
C ASN A 105 15.12 -19.08 -0.89
N THR A 106 14.88 -18.27 -1.93
CA THR A 106 13.74 -18.50 -2.84
C THR A 106 13.94 -19.77 -3.64
N THR A 107 13.01 -20.71 -3.50
CA THR A 107 13.00 -21.96 -4.28
C THR A 107 12.66 -21.70 -5.75
N ALA A 108 13.07 -22.62 -6.64
CA ALA A 108 12.75 -22.52 -8.07
C ALA A 108 11.22 -22.45 -8.31
N ALA A 109 10.44 -23.26 -7.60
CA ALA A 109 8.98 -23.27 -7.70
C ALA A 109 8.35 -21.94 -7.26
N GLU A 110 8.87 -21.33 -6.19
CA GLU A 110 8.42 -20.01 -5.75
C GLU A 110 8.78 -18.95 -6.79
N ALA A 111 10.01 -18.97 -7.33
CA ALA A 111 10.44 -18.04 -8.36
C ALA A 111 9.57 -18.14 -9.62
N GLU A 112 9.24 -19.35 -10.08
CA GLU A 112 8.32 -19.59 -11.20
C GLU A 112 6.91 -19.04 -10.93
N TYR A 113 6.37 -19.30 -9.74
CA TYR A 113 5.07 -18.74 -9.33
C TYR A 113 5.08 -17.21 -9.34
N GLN A 114 6.12 -16.60 -8.79
CA GLN A 114 6.28 -15.14 -8.77
C GLN A 114 6.41 -14.56 -10.18
N ASN A 115 7.14 -15.22 -11.08
CA ASN A 115 7.27 -14.79 -12.46
C ASN A 115 5.95 -14.91 -13.21
N ALA A 116 5.25 -16.05 -13.10
CA ALA A 116 3.93 -16.25 -13.71
C ALA A 116 2.90 -15.24 -13.18
N TRP A 117 2.94 -14.92 -11.89
CA TRP A 117 2.07 -13.89 -11.31
C TRP A 117 2.39 -12.49 -11.85
N LYS A 118 3.67 -12.13 -12.02
CA LYS A 118 4.08 -10.87 -12.64
C LYS A 118 3.63 -10.80 -14.10
N ASP A 119 3.74 -11.90 -14.83
CA ASP A 119 3.32 -11.98 -16.23
C ASP A 119 1.81 -11.81 -16.38
N ARG A 120 0.99 -12.42 -15.51
CA ARG A 120 -0.47 -12.21 -15.47
C ARG A 120 -0.87 -10.77 -15.16
N LYS A 121 -0.04 -10.04 -14.41
CA LYS A 121 -0.26 -8.62 -14.08
C LYS A 121 0.32 -7.67 -15.11
N LYS A 122 1.11 -8.20 -16.05
CA LYS A 122 1.69 -7.39 -17.09
C LYS A 122 0.56 -6.93 -17.98
N ASP A 123 0.52 -5.63 -18.19
CA ASP A 123 -0.50 -5.06 -19.04
C ASP A 123 -0.13 -5.34 -20.50
N GLU A 124 -0.96 -6.14 -21.16
CA GLU A 124 -0.76 -6.59 -22.54
C GLU A 124 -1.07 -5.51 -23.58
N SER A 125 -1.43 -4.27 -23.16
CA SER A 125 -1.71 -3.19 -24.09
C SER A 125 -0.48 -2.86 -24.94
N PHE A 126 -0.47 -3.36 -26.17
CA PHE A 126 0.60 -3.17 -27.14
C PHE A 126 0.16 -2.21 -28.26
N GLY A 127 1.09 -1.40 -28.76
CA GLY A 127 0.82 -0.46 -29.85
C GLY A 127 -0.25 0.58 -29.50
N TRP A 128 -1.27 0.72 -30.35
CA TRP A 128 -2.35 1.69 -30.17
C TRP A 128 -3.22 1.45 -28.92
N GLY A 129 -3.27 0.21 -28.41
CA GLY A 129 -4.01 -0.10 -27.18
C GLY A 129 -3.43 0.54 -25.91
N GLN A 130 -2.21 1.09 -25.97
CA GLN A 130 -1.58 1.85 -24.88
C GLN A 130 -2.20 3.24 -24.69
N PHE A 131 -2.86 3.79 -25.72
CA PHE A 131 -3.52 5.11 -25.71
C PHE A 131 -5.02 4.96 -25.45
N ASN A 132 -5.38 4.34 -24.34
CA ASN A 132 -6.78 4.15 -23.96
C ASN A 132 -7.13 4.97 -22.71
N THR A 133 -8.43 5.23 -22.51
CA THR A 133 -8.94 6.00 -21.37
C THR A 133 -8.62 5.35 -20.02
N GLU A 134 -8.53 4.02 -19.98
CA GLU A 134 -8.20 3.27 -18.76
C GLU A 134 -6.76 3.54 -18.29
N LYS A 135 -5.80 3.67 -19.22
CA LYS A 135 -4.41 4.00 -18.93
C LYS A 135 -4.29 5.42 -18.40
N ASP A 136 -4.97 6.35 -19.03
CA ASP A 136 -5.02 7.74 -18.59
C ASP A 136 -5.61 7.82 -17.17
N TYR A 137 -6.69 7.09 -16.90
CA TYR A 137 -7.28 6.97 -15.57
C TYR A 137 -6.31 6.35 -14.55
N LYS A 138 -5.63 5.24 -14.88
CA LYS A 138 -4.63 4.60 -14.02
C LYS A 138 -3.45 5.54 -13.72
N VAL A 139 -3.00 6.32 -14.70
CA VAL A 139 -1.94 7.32 -14.52
C VAL A 139 -2.42 8.45 -13.61
N TYR A 140 -3.62 8.99 -13.85
CA TYR A 140 -4.24 10.00 -13.01
C TYR A 140 -4.34 9.53 -11.56
N HIS A 141 -4.89 8.34 -11.33
CA HIS A 141 -5.04 7.77 -9.99
C HIS A 141 -3.69 7.58 -9.27
N LYS A 142 -2.63 7.20 -9.99
CA LYS A 142 -1.26 7.13 -9.42
C LYS A 142 -0.71 8.50 -9.04
N ARG A 143 -0.99 9.54 -9.83
CA ARG A 143 -0.62 10.93 -9.52
C ARG A 143 -1.36 11.43 -8.29
N MET A 144 -2.67 11.19 -8.23
CA MET A 144 -3.51 11.56 -7.08
C MET A 144 -3.02 10.94 -5.76
N LYS A 145 -2.63 9.67 -5.72
CA LYS A 145 -2.02 9.06 -4.52
C LYS A 145 -0.74 9.75 -4.05
N SER A 146 0.02 10.33 -4.98
CA SER A 146 1.24 11.07 -4.64
C SER A 146 0.89 12.45 -4.07
N ALA A 147 -0.19 13.06 -4.57
CA ALA A 147 -0.73 14.34 -4.11
C ALA A 147 -1.53 14.25 -2.80
N GLU A 148 -2.10 13.08 -2.47
CA GLU A 148 -2.88 12.81 -1.24
C GLU A 148 -2.11 13.14 0.05
N LYS A 149 -0.78 13.18 -0.01
CA LYS A 149 0.07 13.62 1.11
C LYS A 149 -0.12 15.10 1.50
N VAL A 150 -0.90 15.88 0.75
CA VAL A 150 -1.15 17.32 0.99
C VAL A 150 -2.50 17.58 1.70
N PHE A 151 -3.30 16.55 2.00
CA PHE A 151 -4.64 16.72 2.57
C PHE A 151 -4.70 17.33 3.98
N SER A 152 -3.60 17.39 4.73
CA SER A 152 -3.60 18.04 6.06
C SER A 152 -4.00 19.53 6.00
N GLN A 153 -3.89 20.15 4.82
CA GLN A 153 -4.17 21.56 4.61
C GLN A 153 -5.62 21.83 4.17
N TYR A 154 -6.42 20.79 3.93
CA TYR A 154 -7.79 20.94 3.46
C TYR A 154 -8.70 21.51 4.55
N ASP A 155 -8.63 20.97 5.77
CA ASP A 155 -9.46 21.44 6.89
C ASP A 155 -9.09 22.88 7.28
N GLU A 156 -7.79 23.20 7.31
CA GLU A 156 -7.34 24.58 7.53
C GLU A 156 -7.82 25.55 6.46
N ALA A 157 -7.86 25.12 5.19
CA ALA A 157 -8.36 25.96 4.10
C ALA A 157 -9.87 26.17 4.26
N LYS A 158 -10.62 25.10 4.58
CA LYS A 158 -12.05 25.14 4.81
C LYS A 158 -12.43 26.14 5.90
N ASP A 159 -11.72 26.15 7.02
CA ASP A 159 -12.01 27.05 8.14
C ASP A 159 -11.66 28.52 7.84
N LYS A 160 -10.65 28.76 6.97
CA LYS A 160 -10.19 30.13 6.63
C LYS A 160 -11.03 30.80 5.54
N THR A 161 -11.71 30.02 4.70
CA THR A 161 -12.54 30.51 3.59
C THR A 161 -14.02 30.50 3.96
N ARG A 162 -14.78 31.46 3.43
CA ARG A 162 -16.23 31.46 3.57
C ARG A 162 -16.82 30.21 2.89
N GLU A 163 -17.81 29.58 3.51
CA GLU A 163 -18.36 28.29 3.06
C GLU A 163 -18.85 28.31 1.60
N GLU A 164 -19.55 29.38 1.20
CA GLU A 164 -20.04 29.59 -0.19
C GLU A 164 -18.91 29.71 -1.23
N ASP A 165 -17.73 30.15 -0.78
CA ASP A 165 -16.55 30.34 -1.62
C ASP A 165 -15.64 29.10 -1.62
N PHE A 166 -15.68 28.30 -0.55
CA PHE A 166 -14.97 27.03 -0.45
C PHE A 166 -15.65 25.91 -1.25
N PHE A 167 -16.98 25.92 -1.30
CA PHE A 167 -17.79 25.03 -2.12
C PHE A 167 -18.40 25.79 -3.31
N PRO A 168 -17.58 26.21 -4.30
CA PRO A 168 -18.05 27.04 -5.39
C PRO A 168 -19.07 26.29 -6.26
N THR A 169 -20.18 26.96 -6.54
CA THR A 169 -21.12 26.56 -7.60
C THR A 169 -20.71 27.18 -8.93
N ALA A 170 -21.33 26.77 -10.03
CA ALA A 170 -21.01 27.24 -11.39
C ALA A 170 -21.08 28.77 -11.57
N HIS A 171 -21.75 29.49 -10.66
CA HIS A 171 -21.92 30.95 -10.72
C HIS A 171 -21.05 31.72 -9.71
N ASN A 172 -20.14 31.06 -9.00
CA ASN A 172 -19.25 31.74 -8.07
C ASN A 172 -18.23 32.62 -8.84
N LEU A 173 -18.13 33.89 -8.45
CA LEU A 173 -17.28 34.92 -9.09
C LEU A 173 -15.85 34.99 -8.52
N ASN A 174 -15.54 34.21 -7.48
CA ASN A 174 -14.27 34.21 -6.77
C ASN A 174 -13.18 33.40 -7.50
N TYR A 175 -13.51 32.75 -8.63
CA TYR A 175 -12.53 32.05 -9.46
C TYR A 175 -11.52 33.04 -10.06
N GLY A 176 -10.22 32.80 -9.82
CA GLY A 176 -9.14 33.66 -10.33
C GLY A 176 -8.85 34.91 -9.48
N GLN A 177 -9.58 35.15 -8.39
CA GLN A 177 -9.29 36.21 -7.40
C GLN A 177 -8.29 35.74 -6.32
N GLY A 178 -7.88 34.46 -6.36
CA GLY A 178 -7.12 33.79 -5.30
C GLY A 178 -5.68 34.27 -5.13
N LYS A 179 -5.20 34.20 -3.88
CA LYS A 179 -3.77 34.34 -3.52
C LYS A 179 -2.94 33.30 -4.28
N THR A 180 -1.74 33.68 -4.68
CA THR A 180 -0.75 32.75 -5.25
C THR A 180 -0.53 31.57 -4.31
N ASP A 181 -0.49 30.36 -4.86
CA ASP A 181 -0.17 29.15 -4.11
C ASP A 181 1.15 29.28 -3.34
N THR A 182 1.29 28.51 -2.26
CA THR A 182 2.55 28.46 -1.53
C THR A 182 3.67 27.93 -2.43
N LYS A 183 4.88 28.46 -2.26
CA LYS A 183 6.04 28.05 -3.06
C LYS A 183 6.28 26.54 -3.04
N GLU A 184 6.05 25.91 -1.88
CA GLU A 184 6.15 24.46 -1.68
C GLU A 184 5.22 23.66 -2.62
N LYS A 185 3.98 24.12 -2.82
CA LYS A 185 3.02 23.47 -3.74
C LYS A 185 3.47 23.59 -5.19
N VAL A 186 4.00 24.76 -5.56
CA VAL A 186 4.54 25.00 -6.90
C VAL A 186 5.76 24.12 -7.15
N GLU A 187 6.67 24.01 -6.17
CA GLU A 187 7.85 23.13 -6.26
C GLU A 187 7.45 21.65 -6.38
N PHE A 188 6.45 21.21 -5.61
CA PHE A 188 5.90 19.85 -5.73
C PHE A 188 5.35 19.56 -7.13
N LEU A 189 4.58 20.50 -7.71
CA LEU A 189 4.08 20.38 -9.07
C LEU A 189 5.23 20.32 -10.09
N LEU A 190 6.25 21.16 -9.94
CA LEU A 190 7.42 21.18 -10.83
C LEU A 190 8.19 19.85 -10.78
N ASP A 191 8.39 19.28 -9.59
CA ASP A 191 9.00 17.96 -9.43
C ASP A 191 8.15 16.86 -10.08
N GLU A 192 6.82 16.87 -9.91
CA GLU A 192 5.93 15.92 -10.57
C GLU A 192 6.00 16.03 -12.10
N MET A 193 5.96 17.26 -12.63
CA MET A 193 6.12 17.52 -14.07
C MET A 193 7.49 17.07 -14.58
N GLY A 194 8.55 17.27 -13.80
CA GLY A 194 9.90 16.78 -14.08
C GLY A 194 9.93 15.25 -14.21
N LYS A 195 9.36 14.54 -13.25
CA LYS A 195 9.21 13.08 -13.25
C LYS A 195 8.37 12.59 -14.44
N ALA A 196 7.27 13.28 -14.76
CA ALA A 196 6.43 12.95 -15.91
C ALA A 196 7.20 13.11 -17.24
N ARG A 197 7.97 14.19 -17.40
CA ARG A 197 8.83 14.40 -18.57
C ARG A 197 9.91 13.32 -18.69
N GLN A 198 10.54 12.94 -17.58
CA GLN A 198 11.54 11.87 -17.57
C GLN A 198 10.95 10.55 -18.04
N LYS A 199 9.81 10.15 -17.50
CA LYS A 199 9.11 8.92 -17.92
C LYS A 199 8.75 8.94 -19.41
N ASN A 200 8.31 10.09 -19.93
CA ASN A 200 8.00 10.23 -21.35
C ASN A 200 9.25 10.10 -22.24
N ARG A 201 10.39 10.65 -21.81
CA ARG A 201 11.68 10.45 -22.52
C ARG A 201 12.09 8.97 -22.53
N GLU A 202 11.89 8.28 -21.41
CA GLU A 202 12.22 6.85 -21.27
C GLU A 202 11.24 5.91 -21.97
N PHE A 203 10.06 6.39 -22.39
CA PHE A 203 9.05 5.62 -23.10
C PHE A 203 9.53 5.23 -24.52
N SER A 204 10.19 6.16 -25.22
CA SER A 204 10.79 5.90 -26.53
C SER A 204 12.28 5.63 -26.39
N ARG A 205 12.65 4.35 -26.28
CA ARG A 205 14.06 3.94 -26.17
C ARG A 205 14.64 3.69 -27.55
N LYS A 206 15.77 4.34 -27.84
CA LYS A 206 16.57 4.05 -29.04
C LYS A 206 17.14 2.64 -28.91
N ARG A 207 16.87 1.79 -29.90
CA ARG A 207 17.49 0.47 -30.00
C ARG A 207 18.87 0.64 -30.62
N ILE A 208 19.91 0.25 -29.88
CA ILE A 208 21.28 0.22 -30.40
C ILE A 208 21.35 -0.95 -31.38
N ALA A 209 21.95 -0.72 -32.56
CA ALA A 209 22.15 -1.78 -33.54
C ALA A 209 23.23 -2.75 -33.02
N PRO A 210 23.07 -4.06 -33.20
CA PRO A 210 24.09 -5.02 -32.80
C PRO A 210 25.39 -4.79 -33.58
N GLU A 211 26.52 -5.02 -32.93
CA GLU A 211 27.84 -4.91 -33.54
C GLU A 211 27.96 -5.95 -34.68
N GLY A 212 28.23 -5.48 -35.90
CA GLY A 212 28.28 -6.32 -37.11
C GLY A 212 27.02 -6.35 -37.98
N ALA A 213 25.98 -5.57 -37.66
CA ALA A 213 24.83 -5.42 -38.55
C ALA A 213 25.22 -4.76 -39.89
N TYR A 214 24.77 -5.33 -41.01
CA TYR A 214 24.96 -4.74 -42.34
C TYR A 214 24.33 -3.34 -42.41
N VAL A 215 25.13 -2.35 -42.82
CA VAL A 215 24.71 -0.96 -42.91
C VAL A 215 24.13 -0.70 -44.29
N ASN A 216 22.80 -0.63 -44.38
CA ASN A 216 22.06 -0.37 -45.62
C ASN A 216 21.68 1.12 -45.82
N TYR A 217 22.25 2.04 -45.05
CA TYR A 217 21.88 3.46 -45.05
C TYR A 217 23.11 4.38 -45.06
N ILE A 218 22.97 5.55 -45.68
CA ILE A 218 24.01 6.59 -45.73
C ILE A 218 23.75 7.68 -44.67
N ASN A 219 22.49 8.02 -44.41
CA ASN A 219 22.10 9.06 -43.44
C ASN A 219 21.01 8.56 -42.48
N ASP A 220 20.79 9.29 -41.37
CA ASP A 220 19.82 8.90 -40.34
C ASP A 220 18.36 8.88 -40.84
N ARG A 221 18.01 9.76 -41.79
CA ARG A 221 16.65 9.75 -42.39
C ARG A 221 16.41 8.50 -43.22
N ASN A 222 17.42 8.08 -43.98
CA ASN A 222 17.44 6.86 -44.77
C ASN A 222 17.40 5.63 -43.85
N LYS A 223 18.14 5.64 -42.73
CA LYS A 223 18.03 4.60 -41.70
C LYS A 223 16.59 4.44 -41.19
N GLU A 224 15.91 5.55 -40.88
CA GLU A 224 14.54 5.50 -40.42
C GLU A 224 13.58 5.03 -41.51
N PHE A 225 13.77 5.49 -42.75
CA PHE A 225 12.98 5.06 -43.91
C PHE A 225 13.16 3.55 -44.18
N ASN A 226 14.39 3.05 -44.25
CA ASN A 226 14.68 1.63 -44.39
C ASN A 226 14.08 0.82 -43.24
N ARG A 227 14.14 1.33 -42.01
CA ARG A 227 13.48 0.70 -40.85
C ARG A 227 11.96 0.61 -41.02
N GLN A 228 11.32 1.63 -41.59
CA GLN A 228 9.89 1.62 -41.88
C GLN A 228 9.53 0.65 -42.99
N VAL A 229 10.29 0.67 -44.09
CA VAL A 229 10.15 -0.28 -45.21
C VAL A 229 10.31 -1.71 -44.69
N SER A 230 11.32 -1.97 -43.86
CA SER A 230 11.54 -3.29 -43.30
C SER A 230 10.36 -3.77 -42.46
N LYS A 231 9.76 -2.92 -41.63
CA LYS A 231 8.57 -3.30 -40.85
C LYS A 231 7.39 -3.73 -41.73
N ALA A 232 7.21 -3.10 -42.88
CA ALA A 232 6.08 -3.37 -43.77
C ALA A 232 6.33 -4.55 -44.72
N TYR A 233 7.54 -4.65 -45.28
CA TYR A 233 7.83 -5.53 -46.41
C TYR A 233 8.75 -6.71 -46.09
N ASP A 234 9.46 -6.72 -44.95
CA ASP A 234 10.38 -7.82 -44.63
C ASP A 234 9.66 -9.17 -44.59
N LYS A 235 8.40 -9.20 -44.15
CA LYS A 235 7.58 -10.41 -44.13
C LYS A 235 7.41 -11.04 -45.53
N TYR A 236 7.40 -10.22 -46.58
CA TYR A 236 7.13 -10.65 -47.96
C TYR A 236 8.40 -10.76 -48.82
N THR A 237 9.53 -10.22 -48.35
CA THR A 237 10.77 -10.09 -49.14
C THR A 237 11.91 -10.98 -48.62
N VAL A 238 11.60 -11.93 -47.72
CA VAL A 238 12.59 -12.85 -47.13
C VAL A 238 13.32 -13.65 -48.21
N GLU A 239 12.60 -14.22 -49.18
CA GLU A 239 13.20 -15.04 -50.24
C GLU A 239 14.13 -14.21 -51.14
N ILE A 240 13.70 -13.01 -51.52
CA ILE A 240 14.50 -12.07 -52.33
C ILE A 240 15.80 -11.73 -51.58
N ARG A 241 15.72 -11.45 -50.28
CA ARG A 241 16.88 -11.17 -49.45
C ARG A 241 17.84 -12.36 -49.40
N GLN A 242 17.32 -13.57 -49.15
CA GLN A 242 18.15 -14.77 -49.12
C GLN A 242 18.82 -15.05 -50.46
N ASN A 243 18.12 -14.82 -51.58
CA ASN A 243 18.70 -14.99 -52.91
C ASN A 243 19.82 -13.98 -53.17
N LEU A 244 19.66 -12.73 -52.73
CA LEU A 244 20.71 -11.72 -52.80
C LEU A 244 21.93 -12.12 -51.94
N GLU A 245 21.71 -12.63 -50.73
CA GLU A 245 22.76 -13.14 -49.85
C GLU A 245 23.47 -14.38 -50.41
N ARG A 246 22.76 -15.20 -51.21
CA ARG A 246 23.31 -16.37 -51.93
C ARG A 246 23.94 -16.02 -53.28
N GLY A 247 24.05 -14.75 -53.64
CA GLY A 247 24.68 -14.32 -54.89
C GLY A 247 23.78 -14.46 -56.12
N THR A 248 22.48 -14.24 -55.96
CA THR A 248 21.46 -14.21 -57.03
C THR A 248 21.25 -15.53 -57.80
N ALA A 249 21.83 -16.63 -57.31
CA ALA A 249 21.50 -17.97 -57.78
C ALA A 249 20.08 -18.32 -57.33
N ILE A 250 19.19 -18.59 -58.30
CA ILE A 250 17.86 -19.18 -58.07
C ILE A 250 18.04 -20.67 -57.82
#